data_AF-A0A949MC54-F1
#
_entry.id   AF-A0A949MC54-F1
#
_cell.length_a   1.000
_cell.length_b   1.000
_cell.length_c   1.000
_cell.angle_alpha   90.00
_cell.angle_beta   90.00
_cell.angle_gamma   90.00
#
_symmetry.space_group_name_H-M   'P 1'
#
loop_
_entity.id
_entity.type
_entity.pdbx_description
1 polymer ?
#
loop_
_entity_poly.entity_id
_entity_poly.type
_entity_poly.pdbx_seq_one_letter_code
_entity_poly.pdbx_strand_id
1 'polypeptide(L)'
;MNLDIQLAWCRHWVREQLGLKPSDSIVLLIHDSRGSIPRWSKRHRETIQALTTELRWQFSHPLCVLLSVVEPSGQPAKLQESTLLGIVDEQITVHDASDLCGWIGAASTLFFLDSCHEPKGSAQVTFQECLRDVSDQFKKPWNLIPLESPYRASMELDWERLHQARHGQTKKTPGTVGGFNSAVDLLERCLGSTFRQVRQAG
;
A
#
# COMPACT_ATOMS: atom_id res chain seq x y z
N MET A 1 10.69 12.58 -17.69
CA MET A 1 11.13 11.18 -17.53
C MET A 1 9.93 10.27 -17.77
N ASN A 2 10.10 9.15 -18.48
CA ASN A 2 9.00 8.22 -18.77
C ASN A 2 8.58 7.48 -17.47
N LEU A 3 7.27 7.40 -17.19
CA LEU A 3 6.73 6.70 -16.02
C LEU A 3 7.16 5.23 -15.99
N ASP A 4 7.23 4.55 -17.13
CA ASP A 4 7.67 3.15 -17.18
C ASP A 4 9.12 2.98 -16.70
N ILE A 5 9.98 3.96 -17.01
CA ILE A 5 11.37 4.00 -16.54
C ILE A 5 11.40 4.26 -15.03
N GLN A 6 10.58 5.20 -14.53
CA GLN A 6 10.45 5.46 -13.09
C GLN A 6 9.99 4.23 -12.33
N LEU A 7 8.97 3.54 -12.83
CA LEU A 7 8.48 2.30 -12.23
C LEU A 7 9.50 1.15 -12.31
N ALA A 8 10.33 1.11 -13.35
CA ALA A 8 11.46 0.18 -13.43
C ALA A 8 12.51 0.46 -12.34
N TRP A 9 12.82 1.74 -12.09
CA TRP A 9 13.68 2.13 -10.99
C TRP A 9 13.10 1.77 -9.63
N CYS A 10 11.80 2.02 -9.39
CA CYS A 10 11.12 1.60 -8.17
C CYS A 10 11.26 0.09 -7.93
N ARG A 11 11.00 -0.72 -8.98
CA ARG A 11 11.15 -2.18 -8.91
C ARG A 11 12.58 -2.61 -8.59
N HIS A 12 13.58 -1.92 -9.16
CA HIS A 12 14.98 -2.22 -8.89
C HIS A 12 15.35 -1.88 -7.44
N TRP A 13 15.04 -0.66 -7.01
CA TRP A 13 15.32 -0.17 -5.65
C TRP A 13 14.70 -1.06 -4.56
N VAL A 14 13.41 -1.42 -4.67
CA VAL A 14 12.76 -2.30 -3.68
C VAL A 14 13.39 -3.69 -3.66
N ARG A 15 13.75 -4.24 -4.83
CA ARG A 15 14.38 -5.56 -4.90
C ARG A 15 15.76 -5.57 -4.27
N GLU A 16 16.52 -4.49 -4.41
CA GLU A 16 17.81 -4.35 -3.73
C GLU A 16 17.63 -4.28 -2.22
N GLN A 17 16.65 -3.49 -1.73
CA GLN A 17 16.36 -3.39 -0.30
C GLN A 17 16.00 -4.73 0.33
N LEU A 18 15.24 -5.57 -0.39
CA LEU A 18 14.70 -6.82 0.11
C LEU A 18 15.48 -8.07 -0.36
N GLY A 19 16.55 -7.91 -1.14
CA GLY A 19 17.34 -9.03 -1.67
C GLY A 19 16.56 -9.99 -2.58
N LEU A 20 15.58 -9.48 -3.34
CA LEU A 20 14.61 -10.29 -4.08
C LEU A 20 15.06 -10.65 -5.50
N LYS A 21 14.54 -11.77 -6.00
CA LYS A 21 14.74 -12.18 -7.38
C LYS A 21 13.79 -11.42 -8.33
N PRO A 22 14.11 -11.32 -9.62
CA PRO A 22 13.22 -10.69 -10.61
C PRO A 22 11.85 -11.36 -10.74
N SER A 23 11.75 -12.66 -10.42
CA SER A 23 10.51 -13.46 -10.48
C SER A 23 9.54 -13.22 -9.32
N ASP A 24 10.00 -12.61 -8.23
CA ASP A 24 9.22 -12.50 -7.00
C ASP A 24 8.13 -11.44 -7.16
N SER A 25 6.93 -11.76 -6.66
CA SER A 25 5.75 -10.88 -6.76
C SER A 25 5.58 -10.11 -5.46
N ILE A 26 5.86 -8.82 -5.47
CA ILE A 26 5.66 -7.97 -4.28
C ILE A 26 4.17 -7.65 -4.13
N VAL A 27 3.57 -8.05 -3.02
CA VAL A 27 2.19 -7.73 -2.65
C VAL A 27 2.24 -6.76 -1.48
N LEU A 28 1.67 -5.56 -1.63
CA LEU A 28 1.65 -4.58 -0.56
C LEU A 28 0.34 -4.64 0.20
N LEU A 29 0.44 -4.76 1.52
CA LEU A 29 -0.63 -4.49 2.45
C LEU A 29 -0.35 -3.12 3.06
N ILE A 30 -1.24 -2.14 2.91
CA ILE A 30 -1.03 -0.76 3.37
C ILE A 30 -2.02 -0.47 4.48
N HIS A 31 -1.53 0.04 5.60
CA HIS A 31 -2.33 0.44 6.75
C HIS A 31 -1.98 1.88 7.15
N ASP A 32 -3.01 2.72 7.35
CA ASP A 32 -2.85 4.08 7.84
C ASP A 32 -2.78 4.09 9.38
N SER A 33 -1.57 4.26 9.92
CA SER A 33 -1.30 4.25 11.35
C SER A 33 -1.19 5.65 11.98
N ARG A 34 -1.58 6.71 11.24
CA ARG A 34 -1.53 8.10 11.74
C ARG A 34 -2.63 8.43 12.75
N GLY A 35 -3.68 7.61 12.82
CA GLY A 35 -4.77 7.74 13.81
C GLY A 35 -4.44 7.15 15.19
N SER A 36 -5.33 7.36 16.18
CA SER A 36 -5.22 6.72 17.49
C SER A 36 -5.20 5.20 17.33
N ILE A 37 -4.03 4.58 17.56
CA ILE A 37 -3.74 3.18 17.25
C ILE A 37 -4.80 2.27 17.88
N PRO A 38 -5.72 1.67 17.12
CA PRO A 38 -6.40 0.50 17.61
C PRO A 38 -5.36 -0.62 17.60
N ARG A 39 -5.13 -1.25 18.76
CA ARG A 39 -4.35 -2.50 18.79
C ARG A 39 -5.00 -3.48 17.82
N TRP A 40 -4.20 -4.07 16.93
CA TRP A 40 -4.66 -5.08 15.98
C TRP A 40 -5.40 -6.18 16.75
N SER A 41 -6.71 -6.28 16.54
CA SER A 41 -7.54 -7.27 17.21
C SER A 41 -7.18 -8.68 16.72
N LYS A 42 -7.56 -9.71 17.47
CA LYS A 42 -7.40 -11.10 17.01
C LYS A 42 -8.05 -11.31 15.63
N ARG A 43 -9.23 -10.71 15.42
CA ARG A 43 -9.96 -10.80 14.15
C ARG A 43 -9.19 -10.15 13.00
N HIS A 44 -8.58 -8.99 13.21
CA HIS A 44 -7.77 -8.34 12.15
C HIS A 44 -6.60 -9.23 11.72
N ARG A 45 -5.95 -9.90 12.69
CA ARG A 45 -4.85 -10.84 12.40
C ARG A 45 -5.34 -12.06 11.63
N GLU A 46 -6.47 -12.64 12.03
CA GLU A 46 -7.11 -13.75 11.33
C GLU A 46 -7.48 -13.36 9.89
N THR A 47 -7.96 -12.13 9.65
CA THR A 47 -8.20 -11.59 8.30
C THR A 47 -6.93 -11.53 7.47
N ILE A 48 -5.86 -10.92 7.99
CA ILE A 48 -4.58 -10.85 7.25
C ILE A 48 -4.08 -12.26 6.97
N GLN A 49 -4.14 -13.16 7.95
CA GLN A 49 -3.66 -14.53 7.79
C GLN A 49 -4.41 -15.28 6.70
N ALA A 50 -5.74 -15.16 6.65
CA ALA A 50 -6.54 -15.74 5.58
C ALA A 50 -6.15 -15.12 4.22
N LEU A 51 -6.03 -13.79 4.15
CA LEU A 51 -5.63 -13.08 2.94
C LEU A 51 -4.24 -13.50 2.44
N THR A 52 -3.21 -13.50 3.29
CA THR A 52 -1.84 -13.87 2.90
C THR A 52 -1.74 -15.34 2.52
N THR A 53 -2.55 -16.21 3.15
CA THR A 53 -2.67 -17.61 2.74
C THR A 53 -3.21 -17.71 1.32
N GLU A 54 -4.32 -17.05 1.00
CA GLU A 54 -4.88 -17.05 -0.36
C GLU A 54 -3.91 -16.46 -1.39
N LEU A 55 -3.24 -15.35 -1.07
CA LEU A 55 -2.24 -14.74 -1.95
C LEU A 55 -1.12 -15.72 -2.30
N ARG A 56 -0.68 -16.56 -1.37
CA ARG A 56 0.33 -17.60 -1.61
C ARG A 56 -0.12 -18.70 -2.58
N TRP A 57 -1.43 -18.93 -2.70
CA TRP A 57 -1.98 -19.81 -3.72
C TRP A 57 -2.13 -19.14 -5.09
N GLN A 58 -2.39 -17.83 -5.11
CA GLN A 58 -2.68 -17.09 -6.33
C GLN A 58 -1.42 -16.58 -7.05
N PHE A 59 -0.36 -16.28 -6.31
CA PHE A 59 0.87 -15.70 -6.87
C PHE A 59 2.03 -16.69 -6.79
N SER A 60 2.91 -16.66 -7.80
CA SER A 60 4.16 -17.42 -7.77
C SER A 60 5.20 -16.66 -6.95
N HIS A 61 5.60 -17.22 -5.80
CA HIS A 61 6.53 -16.60 -4.85
C HIS A 61 6.12 -15.17 -4.43
N PRO A 62 4.93 -15.00 -3.81
CA PRO A 62 4.53 -13.69 -3.34
C PRO A 62 5.32 -13.33 -2.08
N LEU A 63 5.77 -12.08 -2.04
CA LEU A 63 6.27 -11.45 -0.84
C LEU A 63 5.23 -10.44 -0.36
N CYS A 64 4.57 -10.74 0.75
CA CYS A 64 3.59 -9.89 1.41
C CYS A 64 4.30 -8.91 2.34
N VAL A 65 4.35 -7.64 1.93
CA VAL A 65 4.98 -6.55 2.70
C VAL A 65 3.88 -5.68 3.31
N LEU A 66 3.89 -5.54 4.63
CA LEU A 66 3.01 -4.62 5.35
C LEU A 66 3.67 -3.25 5.47
N LEU A 67 3.09 -2.24 4.83
CA LEU A 67 3.47 -0.84 4.98
C LEU A 67 2.58 -0.16 6.00
N SER A 68 3.19 0.33 7.06
CA SER A 68 2.52 1.16 8.07
C SER A 68 2.88 2.62 7.86
N VAL A 69 1.90 3.42 7.46
CA VAL A 69 2.10 4.85 7.21
C VAL A 69 1.95 5.59 8.54
N VAL A 70 3.00 6.27 8.96
CA VAL A 70 3.06 6.96 10.27
C VAL A 70 3.25 8.46 10.10
N GLU A 71 3.03 9.22 11.17
CA GLU A 71 3.35 10.65 11.16
C GLU A 71 4.87 10.89 11.24
N PRO A 72 5.42 11.94 10.60
CA PRO A 72 6.85 12.26 10.64
C PRO A 72 7.42 12.48 12.05
N SER A 73 6.60 13.06 12.94
CA SER A 73 6.93 13.33 14.35
C SER A 73 6.48 12.21 15.29
N GLY A 74 5.77 11.22 14.77
CA GLY A 74 5.45 10.03 15.52
C GLY A 74 6.74 9.28 15.80
N GLN A 75 7.05 9.05 17.07
CA GLN A 75 7.78 7.82 17.40
C GLN A 75 7.07 6.71 16.62
N PRO A 76 7.78 5.82 15.89
CA PRO A 76 7.11 4.67 15.32
C PRO A 76 6.36 4.07 16.49
N ALA A 77 5.03 4.12 16.43
CA ALA A 77 4.26 3.27 17.31
C ALA A 77 4.94 1.93 17.11
N LYS A 78 5.43 1.32 18.19
CA LYS A 78 5.78 -0.08 18.14
C LYS A 78 4.44 -0.77 17.80
N LEU A 79 4.04 -0.74 16.53
CA LEU A 79 3.40 -1.84 15.85
C LEU A 79 4.18 -3.00 16.41
N GLN A 80 3.52 -3.72 17.32
CA GLN A 80 4.19 -4.81 17.99
C GLN A 80 4.54 -5.75 16.86
N GLU A 81 5.77 -5.66 16.34
CA GLU A 81 6.24 -6.37 15.15
C GLU A 81 5.99 -7.88 15.32
N SER A 82 5.90 -8.32 16.58
CA SER A 82 5.50 -9.66 17.02
C SER A 82 4.06 -10.08 16.68
N THR A 83 3.12 -9.16 16.43
CA THR A 83 1.70 -9.53 16.25
C THR A 83 1.38 -10.12 14.89
N LEU A 84 2.16 -9.80 13.85
CA LEU A 84 2.00 -10.36 12.51
C LEU A 84 3.21 -11.19 12.05
N LEU A 85 4.11 -11.50 12.99
CA LEU A 85 5.25 -12.38 12.75
C LEU A 85 4.75 -13.75 12.22
N GLY A 86 5.30 -14.18 11.09
CA GLY A 86 4.91 -15.43 10.42
C GLY A 86 3.61 -15.36 9.63
N ILE A 87 2.91 -14.22 9.65
CA ILE A 87 1.71 -13.98 8.82
C ILE A 87 2.09 -13.19 7.57
N VAL A 88 2.84 -12.11 7.74
CA VAL A 88 3.43 -11.29 6.66
C VAL A 88 4.92 -11.55 6.59
N ASP A 89 5.52 -11.34 5.42
CA ASP A 89 6.93 -11.64 5.20
C ASP A 89 7.81 -10.47 5.66
N GLU A 90 7.38 -9.24 5.41
CA GLU A 90 8.09 -8.02 5.81
C GLU A 90 7.15 -6.97 6.41
N GLN A 91 7.65 -6.19 7.36
CA GLN A 91 6.92 -5.07 7.97
C GLN A 91 7.79 -3.81 7.90
N ILE A 92 7.29 -2.77 7.24
CA ILE A 92 8.04 -1.55 6.96
C ILE A 92 7.22 -0.35 7.41
N THR A 93 7.87 0.54 8.15
CA THR A 93 7.30 1.84 8.50
C THR A 93 7.63 2.82 7.39
N VAL A 94 6.63 3.46 6.82
CA VAL A 94 6.81 4.43 5.74
C VAL A 94 6.64 5.82 6.31
N HIS A 95 7.71 6.58 6.20
CA HIS A 95 7.80 7.90 6.80
C HIS A 95 7.51 9.01 5.81
N ASP A 96 7.59 8.82 4.50
CA ASP A 96 7.35 9.88 3.50
C ASP A 96 6.68 9.43 2.20
N ALA A 97 6.19 10.42 1.45
CA ALA A 97 5.44 10.25 0.21
C ALA A 97 6.28 9.64 -0.93
N SER A 98 7.57 9.97 -1.00
CA SER A 98 8.46 9.49 -2.05
C SER A 98 8.72 8.00 -1.87
N ASP A 99 9.02 7.59 -0.65
CA ASP A 99 9.19 6.19 -0.28
C ASP A 99 7.90 5.41 -0.54
N LEU A 100 6.75 5.92 -0.10
CA LEU A 100 5.44 5.31 -0.35
C LEU A 100 5.18 5.13 -1.86
N CYS A 101 5.48 6.15 -2.68
CA CYS A 101 5.40 6.05 -4.14
C CYS A 101 6.37 5.01 -4.70
N GLY A 102 7.59 4.92 -4.18
CA GLY A 102 8.58 3.92 -4.57
C GLY A 102 8.06 2.50 -4.34
N TRP A 103 7.51 2.24 -3.16
CA TRP A 103 6.89 0.96 -2.83
C TRP A 103 5.70 0.64 -3.75
N ILE A 104 4.74 1.57 -3.90
CA ILE A 104 3.57 1.38 -4.77
C ILE A 104 4.00 1.11 -6.22
N GLY A 105 5.02 1.84 -6.71
CA GLY A 105 5.55 1.65 -8.06
C GLY A 105 6.19 0.28 -8.28
N ALA A 106 6.80 -0.30 -7.24
CA ALA A 106 7.42 -1.62 -7.28
C ALA A 106 6.41 -2.78 -7.16
N ALA A 107 5.27 -2.54 -6.51
CA ALA A 107 4.28 -3.56 -6.20
C ALA A 107 3.66 -4.23 -7.44
N SER A 108 3.25 -5.48 -7.28
CA SER A 108 2.40 -6.19 -8.24
C SER A 108 0.93 -5.88 -8.01
N THR A 109 0.53 -5.73 -6.75
CA THR A 109 -0.82 -5.38 -6.32
C THR A 109 -0.80 -4.73 -4.94
N LEU A 110 -1.84 -3.95 -4.64
CA LEU A 110 -2.02 -3.21 -3.41
C LEU A 110 -3.31 -3.64 -2.71
N PHE A 111 -3.25 -3.78 -1.39
CA PHE A 111 -4.38 -4.01 -0.51
C PHE A 111 -4.34 -2.97 0.60
N PHE A 112 -5.39 -2.16 0.75
CA PHE A 112 -5.51 -1.23 1.86
C PHE A 112 -6.35 -1.82 2.96
N LEU A 113 -5.74 -1.90 4.14
CA LEU A 113 -6.31 -2.50 5.33
C LEU A 113 -7.05 -1.42 6.13
N ASP A 114 -8.36 -1.37 5.95
CA ASP A 114 -9.23 -0.38 6.56
C ASP A 114 -9.67 -0.85 7.95
N SER A 115 -9.27 -0.11 8.98
CA SER A 115 -9.29 -0.57 10.37
C SER A 115 -10.28 0.13 11.30
N CYS A 116 -11.07 1.14 10.88
CA CYS A 116 -12.27 1.59 11.60
C CYS A 116 -12.94 2.84 11.00
N HIS A 117 -14.27 2.86 11.14
CA HIS A 117 -15.20 3.98 11.20
C HIS A 117 -14.64 5.35 11.64
N GLU A 118 -14.75 6.36 10.78
CA GLU A 118 -15.72 7.45 10.90
C GLU A 118 -15.66 8.30 9.61
N PRO A 119 -16.79 8.56 8.94
CA PRO A 119 -16.83 9.60 7.92
C PRO A 119 -16.69 10.93 8.65
N LYS A 120 -15.46 11.39 8.89
CA LYS A 120 -15.23 12.77 9.30
C LYS A 120 -15.65 13.62 8.11
N GLY A 121 -16.86 14.16 8.23
CA GLY A 121 -17.44 15.05 7.24
C GLY A 121 -16.50 16.17 6.85
N SER A 122 -16.79 16.73 5.68
CA SER A 122 -16.10 17.81 4.96
C SER A 122 -14.93 17.36 4.08
N ALA A 123 -15.24 17.21 2.78
CA ALA A 123 -14.47 17.62 1.58
C ALA A 123 -12.94 17.43 1.48
N GLN A 124 -12.27 16.75 2.41
CA GLN A 124 -10.88 16.35 2.28
C GLN A 124 -10.79 15.00 1.57
N VAL A 125 -9.97 14.93 0.53
CA VAL A 125 -9.63 13.66 -0.13
C VAL A 125 -9.04 12.74 0.93
N THR A 126 -9.67 11.59 1.15
CA THR A 126 -9.23 10.62 2.14
C THR A 126 -7.91 9.99 1.69
N PHE A 127 -7.09 9.53 2.63
CA PHE A 127 -5.84 8.85 2.28
C PHE A 127 -6.07 7.61 1.40
N GLN A 128 -7.16 6.90 1.64
CA GLN A 128 -7.63 5.80 0.79
C GLN A 128 -7.88 6.24 -0.66
N GLU A 129 -8.59 7.35 -0.87
CA GLU A 129 -8.84 7.89 -2.21
C GLU A 129 -7.54 8.32 -2.89
N CYS A 130 -6.61 8.95 -2.16
CA CYS A 130 -5.32 9.31 -2.71
C CYS A 130 -4.50 8.08 -3.14
N LEU A 131 -4.49 7.03 -2.33
CA LEU A 131 -3.82 5.78 -2.68
C LEU A 131 -4.43 5.12 -3.91
N ARG A 132 -5.77 5.11 -4.02
CA ARG A 132 -6.46 4.64 -5.22
C ARG A 132 -6.04 5.43 -6.46
N ASP A 133 -6.03 6.76 -6.39
CA ASP A 133 -5.68 7.62 -7.52
C ASP A 133 -4.21 7.45 -7.94
N VAL A 134 -3.29 7.25 -6.97
CA VAL A 134 -1.88 6.91 -7.26
C VAL A 134 -1.76 5.54 -7.90
N SER A 135 -2.49 4.55 -7.37
CA SER A 135 -2.53 3.20 -7.93
C SER A 135 -2.99 3.22 -9.38
N ASP A 136 -4.03 3.99 -9.70
CA ASP A 136 -4.56 4.16 -11.05
C ASP A 136 -3.52 4.84 -11.98
N GLN A 137 -2.84 5.89 -11.50
CA GLN A 137 -1.75 6.54 -12.25
C GLN A 137 -0.63 5.54 -12.58
N PHE A 138 -0.27 4.68 -11.64
CA PHE A 138 0.78 3.67 -11.83
C PHE A 138 0.27 2.37 -12.48
N LYS A 139 -1.02 2.29 -12.79
CA LYS A 139 -1.72 1.11 -13.32
C LYS A 139 -1.49 -0.13 -12.45
N LYS A 140 -1.50 0.06 -11.14
CA LYS A 140 -1.41 -1.02 -10.16
C LYS A 140 -2.83 -1.46 -9.76
N PRO A 141 -3.09 -2.78 -9.68
CA PRO A 141 -4.33 -3.25 -9.10
C PRO A 141 -4.39 -2.89 -7.60
N TRP A 142 -5.57 -2.45 -7.18
CA TRP A 142 -5.87 -1.93 -5.84
C TRP A 142 -7.12 -2.59 -5.28
N ASN A 143 -7.09 -2.93 -3.98
CA ASN A 143 -8.22 -3.53 -3.28
C ASN A 143 -8.37 -2.93 -1.89
N LEU A 144 -9.62 -2.71 -1.49
CA LEU A 144 -9.97 -2.32 -0.12
C LEU A 144 -10.30 -3.58 0.69
N ILE A 145 -9.64 -3.75 1.83
CA ILE A 145 -9.86 -4.87 2.75
C ILE A 145 -10.45 -4.32 4.05
N PRO A 146 -11.77 -4.43 4.25
CA PRO A 146 -12.39 -4.07 5.51
C PRO A 146 -11.99 -5.09 6.58
N LEU A 147 -11.31 -4.65 7.64
CA LEU A 147 -10.83 -5.55 8.69
C LEU A 147 -11.94 -6.03 9.65
N GLU A 148 -13.14 -5.47 9.56
CA GLU A 148 -14.30 -5.82 10.40
C GLU A 148 -14.98 -7.14 10.01
N SER A 149 -14.78 -7.63 8.77
CA SER A 149 -15.42 -8.86 8.27
C SER A 149 -14.41 -9.81 7.57
N PRO A 150 -13.70 -10.67 8.33
CA PRO A 150 -12.55 -11.43 7.85
C PRO A 150 -12.83 -12.34 6.65
N TYR A 151 -13.96 -13.03 6.69
CA TYR A 151 -14.31 -14.06 5.70
C TYR A 151 -14.95 -13.49 4.43
N ARG A 152 -15.65 -12.35 4.55
CA ARG A 152 -16.21 -11.69 3.36
C ARG A 152 -15.12 -11.00 2.56
N ALA A 153 -14.16 -10.37 3.23
CA ALA A 153 -13.13 -9.58 2.58
C ALA A 153 -12.28 -10.38 1.58
N SER A 154 -11.91 -11.64 1.88
CA SER A 154 -11.15 -12.48 0.94
C SER A 154 -12.00 -13.13 -0.15
N MET A 155 -13.27 -13.46 0.16
CA MET A 155 -14.18 -14.09 -0.80
C MET A 155 -14.74 -13.11 -1.84
N GLU A 156 -14.88 -11.84 -1.47
CA GLU A 156 -15.41 -10.78 -2.34
C GLU A 156 -14.32 -10.09 -3.18
N LEU A 157 -13.06 -10.53 -3.06
CA LEU A 157 -11.99 -10.06 -3.94
C LEU A 157 -12.24 -10.47 -5.38
N ASP A 158 -12.20 -9.50 -6.29
CA ASP A 158 -12.24 -9.73 -7.72
C ASP A 158 -10.87 -10.25 -8.19
N TRP A 159 -10.64 -11.54 -7.95
CA TRP A 159 -9.42 -12.26 -8.32
C TRP A 159 -9.16 -12.20 -9.82
N GLU A 160 -10.23 -12.14 -10.63
CA GLU A 160 -10.10 -12.02 -12.08
C GLU A 160 -9.44 -10.69 -12.45
N ARG A 161 -9.87 -9.56 -11.86
CA ARG A 161 -9.20 -8.26 -12.08
C ARG A 161 -7.77 -8.23 -11.57
N LEU A 162 -7.49 -8.86 -10.43
CA LEU A 162 -6.13 -8.99 -9.89
C LEU A 162 -5.19 -9.67 -10.89
N HIS A 163 -5.65 -10.75 -11.52
CA HIS A 163 -4.88 -11.48 -12.53
C HIS A 163 -4.83 -10.77 -13.89
N GLN A 164 -5.91 -10.13 -14.33
CA GLN A 164 -5.94 -9.39 -15.61
C GLN A 164 -5.05 -8.13 -15.60
N ALA A 165 -4.95 -7.44 -14.45
CA ALA A 165 -4.06 -6.30 -14.30
C ALA A 165 -2.58 -6.70 -14.47
N ARG A 166 -2.21 -7.93 -14.10
CA ARG A 166 -0.86 -8.50 -14.32
C ARG A 166 -0.53 -8.69 -15.81
N HIS A 167 -1.54 -8.93 -16.64
CA HIS A 167 -1.40 -9.12 -18.09
C HIS A 167 -1.44 -7.81 -18.89
N GLY A 168 -1.38 -6.65 -18.22
CA GLY A 168 -1.27 -5.34 -18.87
C GLY A 168 -2.56 -4.85 -19.53
N GLN A 169 -3.71 -5.50 -19.28
CA GLN A 169 -5.01 -5.07 -19.76
C GLN A 169 -5.79 -4.31 -18.68
N THR A 170 -5.25 -3.19 -18.21
CA THR A 170 -6.08 -2.22 -17.50
C THR A 170 -6.78 -1.35 -18.53
N LYS A 171 -8.12 -1.37 -18.53
CA LYS A 171 -8.94 -0.43 -19.31
C LYS A 171 -8.40 0.97 -19.05
N LYS A 172 -8.03 1.70 -20.11
CA LYS A 172 -7.59 3.09 -20.01
C LYS A 172 -8.70 3.90 -19.34
N THR A 173 -8.51 4.28 -18.08
CA THR A 173 -9.33 5.32 -17.45
C THR A 173 -8.96 6.63 -18.16
N PRO A 174 -9.89 7.26 -18.91
CA PRO A 174 -9.58 8.50 -19.60
C PRO A 174 -9.54 9.61 -18.55
N GLY A 175 -8.36 10.18 -18.28
CA GLY A 175 -8.29 11.43 -17.51
C GLY A 175 -7.01 11.73 -16.73
N THR A 176 -6.24 10.73 -16.30
CA THR A 176 -5.14 10.98 -15.35
C THR A 176 -3.80 10.45 -15.88
N VAL A 177 -3.17 11.22 -16.78
CA VAL A 177 -1.74 11.04 -17.08
C VAL A 177 -0.94 11.77 -15.98
N GLY A 178 -0.93 11.20 -14.78
CA GLY A 178 -0.07 11.66 -13.70
C GLY A 178 1.27 10.93 -13.75
N GLY A 179 2.38 11.68 -13.74
CA GLY A 179 3.73 11.11 -13.62
C GLY A 179 4.10 10.84 -12.17
N PHE A 180 5.22 10.17 -11.93
CA PHE A 180 5.69 9.84 -10.57
C PHE A 180 5.71 11.05 -9.62
N ASN A 181 6.19 12.21 -10.08
CA ASN A 181 6.23 13.42 -9.26
C ASN A 181 4.82 13.91 -8.89
N SER A 182 3.84 13.77 -9.79
CA SER A 182 2.44 14.12 -9.50
C SER A 182 1.84 13.18 -8.46
N ALA A 183 2.23 11.91 -8.47
CA ALA A 183 1.82 10.94 -7.45
C ALA A 183 2.44 11.28 -6.09
N VAL A 184 3.73 11.65 -6.06
CA VAL A 184 4.39 12.14 -4.84
C VAL A 184 3.68 13.39 -4.31
N ASP A 185 3.43 14.39 -5.16
CA ASP A 185 2.74 15.62 -4.76
C ASP A 185 1.31 15.36 -4.25
N LEU A 186 0.63 14.34 -4.79
CA LEU A 186 -0.69 13.92 -4.34
C LEU A 186 -0.60 13.27 -2.96
N LEU A 187 0.31 12.32 -2.77
CA LEU A 187 0.53 11.69 -1.46
C LEU A 187 0.98 12.71 -0.42
N GLU A 188 1.88 13.64 -0.74
CA GLU A 188 2.30 14.70 0.20
C GLU A 188 1.10 15.53 0.68
N ARG A 189 0.16 15.88 -0.22
CA ARG A 189 -1.05 16.62 0.16
C ARG A 189 -1.94 15.83 1.11
N CYS A 190 -2.09 14.53 0.88
CA CYS A 190 -2.96 13.65 1.69
C CYS A 190 -2.29 13.19 3.00
N LEU A 191 -0.96 13.17 3.00
CA LEU A 191 -0.16 12.92 4.19
C LEU A 191 -0.10 14.16 5.11
N GLY A 192 -0.39 15.35 4.57
CA GLY A 192 -0.46 16.63 5.27
C GLY A 192 0.81 17.48 5.12
N SER A 193 0.66 18.81 5.17
CA SER A 193 1.76 19.77 4.98
C SER A 193 2.89 19.72 6.04
N THR A 194 2.75 18.91 7.09
CA THR A 194 3.78 18.68 8.11
C THR A 194 5.04 18.02 7.54
N PHE A 195 4.91 17.36 6.38
CA PHE A 195 6.03 16.82 5.60
C PHE A 195 7.00 17.86 5.05
N ARG A 196 6.55 19.10 4.81
CA ARG A 196 7.40 20.15 4.23
C ARG A 196 8.40 20.75 5.23
N GLN A 197 8.21 20.55 6.54
CA GLN A 197 9.04 21.22 7.54
C GLN A 197 10.40 20.55 7.79
N VAL A 198 10.57 19.26 7.48
CA VAL A 198 11.85 18.58 7.73
C VAL A 198 12.90 18.93 6.66
N ARG A 199 12.49 19.28 5.43
CA ARG A 199 13.43 19.68 4.36
C ARG A 199 13.97 21.10 4.49
N GLN A 200 13.44 21.94 5.38
CA GLN A 200 13.94 23.31 5.59
C GLN A 200 14.76 23.48 6.89
N ALA A 201 14.98 22.39 7.64
CA ALA A 201 15.72 22.42 8.91
C ALA A 201 17.05 21.63 8.89
N GLY A 202 17.56 21.30 7.70
CA GLY A 202 18.85 20.63 7.50
C GLY A 202 19.81 21.48 6.69
#